data_AF-A0A957SQX2-F1
#
_entry.id   AF-A0A957SQX2-F1
#
_cell.length_a   1.000
_cell.length_b   1.000
_cell.length_c   1.000
_cell.angle_alpha   90.00
_cell.angle_beta   90.00
_cell.angle_gamma   90.00
#
_symmetry.space_group_name_H-M   'P 1'
#
loop_
_entity.id
_entity.type
_entity.pdbx_description
1 polymer ?
#
loop_
_entity_poly.entity_id
_entity_poly.type
_entity_poly.pdbx_seq_one_letter_code
_entity_poly.pdbx_strand_id
1 'polypeptide(L)'
;MNAIEIVAETCPECGAPLVHALDCWGQLGAIMAWEWQDPELMAQHFLTIASYNLQHPAQFTAEALAGLREQFIDHLDNGVPIQEIRRRVSSLAEGNTKVLIPAADRHPVLHHWPMSIADVYLPDQPAGAADRVKAWAASIRTELRRG
;
A
#
# COMPACT_ATOMS: atom_id res chain seq x y z
N MET A 1 -26.92 8.14 24.48
CA MET A 1 -26.51 6.76 24.16
C MET A 1 -25.34 6.88 23.22
N ASN A 2 -24.11 6.68 23.70
CA ASN A 2 -22.93 6.72 22.86
C ASN A 2 -22.95 5.48 21.96
N ALA A 3 -22.88 5.68 20.65
CA ALA A 3 -22.58 4.60 19.73
C ALA A 3 -21.20 4.07 20.12
N ILE A 4 -21.14 2.80 20.54
CA ILE A 4 -19.88 2.07 20.61
C ILE A 4 -19.44 1.95 19.16
N GLU A 5 -18.47 2.75 18.74
CA GLU A 5 -17.74 2.51 17.50
C GLU A 5 -17.15 1.10 17.61
N ILE A 6 -17.71 0.16 16.87
CA ILE A 6 -17.09 -1.14 16.69
C ILE A 6 -15.87 -0.88 15.82
N VAL A 7 -14.72 -0.69 16.47
CA VAL A 7 -13.44 -0.69 15.78
C VAL A 7 -13.20 -2.13 15.36
N ALA A 8 -13.33 -2.40 14.06
CA ALA A 8 -13.05 -3.73 13.53
C ALA A 8 -11.61 -4.10 13.91
N GLU A 9 -11.43 -5.25 14.56
CA GLU A 9 -10.10 -5.72 15.01
C GLU A 9 -9.14 -5.99 13.85
N THR A 10 -9.69 -6.14 12.64
CA THR A 10 -8.99 -6.35 11.38
C THR A 10 -9.48 -5.40 10.30
N CYS A 11 -8.59 -4.99 9.40
CA CYS A 11 -8.90 -4.16 8.24
C CYS A 11 -9.96 -4.83 7.33
N PRO A 12 -11.02 -4.11 6.92
CA PRO A 12 -12.06 -4.66 6.05
C PRO A 12 -11.62 -4.85 4.59
N GLU A 13 -10.45 -4.35 4.18
CA GLU A 13 -9.91 -4.52 2.83
C GLU A 13 -8.85 -5.62 2.77
N CYS A 14 -7.82 -5.55 3.63
CA CYS A 14 -6.68 -6.48 3.55
C CYS A 14 -6.64 -7.53 4.66
N GLY A 15 -7.51 -7.43 5.68
CA GLY A 15 -7.54 -8.35 6.81
C GLY A 15 -6.44 -8.16 7.86
N ALA A 16 -5.57 -7.16 7.72
CA ALA A 16 -4.50 -6.90 8.68
C ALA A 16 -5.07 -6.55 10.07
N PRO A 17 -4.47 -7.05 11.17
CA PRO A 17 -4.90 -6.70 12.51
C PRO A 17 -4.51 -5.27 12.89
N LEU A 18 -5.17 -4.74 13.93
CA LEU A 18 -4.68 -3.59 14.68
C LEU A 18 -3.37 -3.95 15.41
N VAL A 19 -2.33 -3.13 15.26
CA VAL A 19 -1.04 -3.32 15.94
C VAL A 19 -0.76 -2.08 16.78
N HIS A 20 -0.64 -2.23 18.10
CA HIS A 20 -0.46 -1.10 19.04
C HIS A 20 -1.52 0.01 18.85
N ALA A 21 -2.78 -0.39 18.69
CA ALA A 21 -3.92 0.49 18.39
C ALA A 21 -3.80 1.30 17.08
N LEU A 22 -2.88 0.92 16.18
CA LEU A 22 -2.80 1.48 14.84
C LEU A 22 -3.51 0.58 13.84
N ASP A 23 -4.41 1.17 13.07
CA ASP A 23 -4.97 0.59 11.85
C ASP A 23 -3.94 0.64 10.70
N CYS A 24 -4.31 0.14 9.53
CA CYS A 24 -3.41 0.13 8.37
C CYS A 24 -2.87 1.52 8.02
N TRP A 25 -3.67 2.58 8.20
CA TRP A 25 -3.22 3.95 7.95
C TRP A 25 -2.19 4.42 8.98
N GLY A 26 -2.44 4.15 10.26
CA GLY A 26 -1.49 4.44 11.34
C GLY A 26 -0.18 3.67 11.19
N GLN A 27 -0.26 2.39 10.82
CA GLN A 27 0.91 1.55 10.53
C GLN A 27 1.71 2.09 9.34
N LEU A 28 1.04 2.54 8.27
CA LEU A 28 1.69 3.20 7.13
C LEU A 28 2.42 4.47 7.55
N GLY A 29 1.76 5.34 8.33
CA GLY A 29 2.37 6.56 8.85
C GLY A 29 3.61 6.28 9.69
N ALA A 30 3.60 5.21 10.48
CA ALA A 30 4.74 4.80 11.30
C ALA A 30 5.92 4.27 10.44
N ILE A 31 5.65 3.45 9.41
CA ILE A 31 6.68 3.00 8.46
C ILE A 31 7.29 4.21 7.72
N MET A 32 6.46 5.14 7.24
CA MET A 32 6.94 6.37 6.58
C MET A 32 7.76 7.25 7.52
N ALA A 33 7.47 7.27 8.82
CA ALA A 33 8.30 7.97 9.80
C ALA A 33 9.69 7.32 9.95
N TRP A 34 9.79 5.99 9.83
CA TRP A 34 11.07 5.28 9.83
C TRP A 34 11.92 5.57 8.58
N GLU A 35 11.30 5.80 7.42
CA GLU A 35 12.00 6.15 6.16
C GLU A 35 12.93 7.36 6.34
N TRP A 36 12.59 8.32 7.22
CA TRP A 36 13.45 9.48 7.48
C TRP A 36 14.81 9.12 8.09
N GLN A 37 14.89 8.00 8.81
CA GLN A 37 16.07 7.56 9.56
C GLN A 37 16.78 6.37 8.89
N ASP A 38 16.15 5.75 7.90
CA ASP A 38 16.63 4.56 7.20
C ASP A 38 16.64 4.78 5.68
N PRO A 39 17.81 5.08 5.08
CA PRO A 39 17.94 5.26 3.63
C PRO A 39 17.59 4.02 2.80
N GLU A 40 17.79 2.81 3.34
CA GLU A 40 17.45 1.58 2.62
C GLU A 40 15.94 1.40 2.54
N LEU A 41 15.22 1.73 3.63
CA LEU A 41 13.77 1.76 3.66
C LEU A 41 13.22 2.90 2.79
N MET A 42 13.80 4.09 2.84
CA MET A 42 13.43 5.22 1.96
C MET A 42 13.57 4.84 0.47
N ALA A 43 14.59 4.06 0.11
CA ALA A 43 14.72 3.55 -1.26
C ALA A 43 13.56 2.62 -1.67
N GLN A 44 12.82 2.04 -0.72
CA GLN A 44 11.63 1.23 -0.96
C GLN A 44 10.31 2.02 -0.89
N HIS A 45 10.32 3.34 -0.73
CA HIS A 45 9.12 4.17 -0.56
C HIS A 45 8.03 3.89 -1.62
N PHE A 46 8.42 3.74 -2.88
CA PHE A 46 7.47 3.36 -3.93
C PHE A 46 6.77 2.03 -3.66
N LEU A 47 7.52 1.00 -3.24
CA LEU A 47 6.96 -0.30 -2.90
C LEU A 47 6.05 -0.21 -1.67
N THR A 48 6.41 0.58 -0.66
CA THR A 48 5.56 0.84 0.52
C THR A 48 4.19 1.37 0.11
N ILE A 49 4.17 2.46 -0.69
CA ILE A 49 2.93 3.11 -1.12
C ILE A 49 2.13 2.25 -2.09
N ALA A 50 2.79 1.65 -3.08
CA ALA A 50 2.12 0.83 -4.08
C ALA A 50 1.50 -0.42 -3.45
N SER A 51 2.23 -1.11 -2.56
CA SER A 51 1.72 -2.28 -1.85
C SER A 51 0.51 -1.93 -0.98
N TYR A 52 0.58 -0.82 -0.24
CA TYR A 52 -0.56 -0.34 0.55
C TYR A 52 -1.79 -0.08 -0.32
N ASN A 53 -1.65 0.68 -1.40
CA ASN A 53 -2.77 1.06 -2.27
C ASN A 53 -3.38 -0.14 -3.02
N LEU A 54 -2.55 -1.13 -3.40
CA LEU A 54 -3.03 -2.36 -4.03
C LEU A 54 -3.85 -3.23 -3.07
N GLN A 55 -3.54 -3.18 -1.78
CA GLN A 55 -4.32 -3.89 -0.74
C GLN A 55 -5.52 -3.10 -0.22
N HIS A 56 -5.57 -1.79 -0.47
CA HIS A 56 -6.65 -0.88 -0.07
C HIS A 56 -7.25 -0.13 -1.27
N PRO A 57 -7.84 -0.87 -2.24
CA PRO A 57 -8.27 -0.31 -3.51
C PRO A 57 -9.52 0.58 -3.41
N ALA A 58 -10.34 0.49 -2.36
CA ALA A 58 -11.68 1.10 -2.32
C ALA A 58 -11.69 2.63 -2.45
N GLN A 59 -10.56 3.29 -2.20
CA GLN A 59 -10.41 4.74 -2.32
C GLN A 59 -10.06 5.21 -3.74
N PHE A 60 -9.65 4.32 -4.64
CA PHE A 60 -9.08 4.65 -5.94
C PHE A 60 -9.99 4.24 -7.09
N THR A 61 -9.96 5.02 -8.18
CA THR A 61 -10.62 4.61 -9.42
C THR A 61 -9.95 3.37 -10.01
N ALA A 62 -10.72 2.56 -10.73
CA ALA A 62 -10.20 1.35 -11.37
C ALA A 62 -9.04 1.65 -12.35
N GLU A 63 -9.12 2.78 -13.06
CA GLU A 63 -8.06 3.26 -13.95
C GLU A 63 -6.77 3.59 -13.19
N ALA A 64 -6.86 4.32 -12.08
CA ALA A 64 -5.70 4.64 -11.25
C ALA A 64 -5.05 3.37 -10.66
N LEU A 65 -5.86 2.41 -10.20
CA LEU A 65 -5.35 1.13 -9.71
C LEU A 65 -4.71 0.28 -10.79
N ALA A 66 -5.28 0.25 -11.99
CA ALA A 66 -4.70 -0.46 -13.13
C ALA A 66 -3.34 0.12 -13.50
N GLY A 67 -3.23 1.46 -13.58
CA GLY A 67 -1.96 2.15 -13.82
C GLY A 67 -0.94 1.88 -12.71
N LEU A 68 -1.36 1.92 -11.44
CA LEU A 68 -0.48 1.59 -10.32
C LEU A 68 0.02 0.14 -10.40
N ARG A 69 -0.88 -0.82 -10.68
CA ARG A 69 -0.55 -2.25 -10.83
C ARG A 69 0.48 -2.46 -11.94
N GLU A 70 0.31 -1.80 -13.08
CA GLU A 70 1.26 -1.88 -14.19
C GLU A 70 2.64 -1.37 -13.78
N GLN A 71 2.73 -0.16 -13.22
CA GLN A 71 4.02 0.40 -12.81
C GLN A 71 4.69 -0.39 -11.68
N PHE A 72 3.90 -0.95 -10.77
CA PHE A 72 4.38 -1.84 -9.71
C PHE A 72 5.00 -3.13 -10.28
N ILE A 73 4.33 -3.76 -11.25
CA ILE A 73 4.85 -4.95 -11.93
C ILE A 73 6.10 -4.61 -12.74
N ASP A 74 6.09 -3.51 -13.49
CA ASP A 74 7.25 -3.05 -14.27
C ASP A 74 8.48 -2.80 -13.39
N HIS A 75 8.29 -2.18 -12.23
CA HIS A 75 9.38 -1.95 -11.29
C HIS A 75 9.97 -3.26 -10.78
N LEU A 76 9.12 -4.21 -10.37
CA LEU A 76 9.55 -5.49 -9.78
C LEU A 76 10.14 -6.46 -10.80
N ASP A 77 9.47 -6.65 -11.93
CA ASP A 77 9.81 -7.69 -12.91
C ASP A 77 10.85 -7.18 -13.93
N ASN A 78 10.80 -5.90 -14.30
CA ASN A 78 11.63 -5.31 -15.35
C ASN A 78 12.67 -4.31 -14.84
N GLY A 79 12.68 -3.99 -13.54
CA GLY A 79 13.65 -3.07 -12.93
C GLY A 79 13.48 -1.62 -13.39
N VAL A 80 12.28 -1.21 -13.84
CA VAL A 80 12.02 0.17 -14.29
C VAL A 80 12.32 1.15 -13.14
N PRO A 81 13.20 2.16 -13.34
CA PRO A 81 13.54 3.11 -12.28
C PRO A 81 12.34 3.97 -11.84
N ILE A 82 12.25 4.29 -10.54
CA ILE A 82 11.16 5.12 -9.99
C ILE A 82 11.08 6.50 -10.65
N GLN A 83 12.20 7.08 -11.07
CA GLN A 83 12.21 8.37 -11.78
C GLN A 83 11.48 8.29 -13.13
N GLU A 84 11.61 7.17 -13.83
CA GLU A 84 10.90 6.93 -15.09
C GLU A 84 9.40 6.72 -14.84
N ILE A 85 9.03 6.00 -13.79
CA ILE A 85 7.63 5.84 -13.37
C ILE A 85 7.00 7.21 -13.07
N ARG A 86 7.69 8.07 -12.30
CA ARG A 86 7.21 9.43 -12.00
C ARG A 86 6.99 10.24 -13.27
N ARG A 87 7.94 10.17 -14.21
CA ARG A 87 7.83 10.86 -15.52
C ARG A 87 6.59 10.41 -16.30
N ARG A 88 6.31 9.10 -16.34
CA ARG A 88 5.12 8.53 -16.99
C ARG A 88 3.82 9.03 -16.35
N VAL A 89 3.75 9.00 -15.02
CA VAL A 89 2.55 9.43 -14.26
C VAL A 89 2.31 10.94 -14.41
N SER A 90 3.36 11.77 -14.33
CA SER A 90 3.23 13.22 -14.51
C SER A 90 2.73 13.58 -15.91
N SER A 91 3.18 12.88 -16.96
CA SER A 91 2.69 13.09 -18.33
C SER A 91 1.22 12.73 -18.52
N LEU A 92 0.67 11.81 -17.72
CA LEU A 92 -0.74 11.39 -17.79
C LEU A 92 -1.64 12.31 -16.95
N ALA A 93 -1.12 12.86 -15.85
CA ALA A 93 -1.84 13.75 -14.93
C ALA A 93 -2.09 15.17 -15.48
N GLU A 94 -1.54 15.52 -16.64
CA GLU A 94 -1.96 16.71 -17.40
C GLU A 94 -3.42 16.61 -17.89
N GLY A 95 -3.98 15.40 -17.90
CA GLY A 95 -5.42 15.16 -18.02
C GLY A 95 -6.12 15.26 -16.65
N ASN A 96 -7.36 15.75 -16.63
CA ASN A 96 -8.20 15.90 -15.42
C ASN A 96 -8.69 14.55 -14.84
N THR A 97 -7.83 13.53 -14.82
CA THR A 97 -8.15 12.15 -14.45
C THR A 97 -8.36 12.08 -12.94
N LYS A 98 -9.57 11.69 -12.54
CA LYS A 98 -9.89 11.48 -11.12
C LYS A 98 -9.22 10.21 -10.62
N VAL A 99 -8.35 10.38 -9.62
CA VAL A 99 -7.65 9.26 -8.95
C VAL A 99 -8.49 8.68 -7.81
N LEU A 100 -9.23 9.53 -7.10
CA LEU A 100 -9.98 9.12 -5.90
C LEU A 100 -11.48 8.98 -6.18
N ILE A 101 -12.07 7.96 -5.56
CA ILE A 101 -13.52 7.78 -5.45
C ILE A 101 -14.04 8.63 -4.28
N PRO A 102 -15.18 9.35 -4.43
CA PRO A 102 -15.83 10.07 -3.35
C PRO A 102 -16.09 9.14 -2.15
N ALA A 103 -15.90 9.64 -0.92
CA ALA A 103 -16.00 8.81 0.28
C ALA A 103 -17.35 8.06 0.41
N ALA A 104 -18.45 8.68 -0.04
CA ALA A 104 -19.79 8.08 -0.03
C ALA A 104 -19.95 6.87 -0.97
N ASP A 105 -19.10 6.78 -2.00
CA ASP A 105 -19.16 5.74 -3.03
C ASP A 105 -18.12 4.63 -2.78
N ARG A 106 -17.31 4.73 -1.72
CA ARG A 106 -16.29 3.74 -1.40
C ARG A 106 -16.95 2.48 -0.81
N HIS A 107 -16.57 1.33 -1.35
CA HIS A 107 -17.04 0.04 -0.87
C HIS A 107 -15.86 -0.90 -0.63
N PRO A 108 -15.28 -0.91 0.58
CA PRO A 108 -14.26 -1.87 0.98
C PRO A 108 -14.71 -3.31 0.73
N VAL A 109 -13.84 -4.12 0.11
CA VAL A 109 -14.06 -5.55 -0.08
C VAL A 109 -12.86 -6.29 0.48
N LEU A 110 -13.11 -7.22 1.38
CA LEU A 110 -12.06 -8.01 2.01
C LEU A 110 -11.41 -8.95 0.99
N HIS A 111 -10.09 -8.81 0.86
CA HIS A 111 -9.22 -9.74 0.17
C HIS A 111 -8.12 -10.21 1.15
N HIS A 112 -8.00 -11.51 1.33
CA HIS A 112 -6.98 -12.08 2.21
C HIS A 112 -5.66 -12.19 1.46
N TRP A 113 -4.71 -11.33 1.82
CA TRP A 113 -3.35 -11.35 1.28
C TRP A 113 -2.43 -12.24 2.14
N PRO A 114 -1.43 -12.92 1.53
CA PRO A 114 -0.45 -13.70 2.29
C PRO A 114 0.41 -12.89 3.25
N MET A 115 0.64 -11.61 2.93
CA MET A 115 1.26 -10.62 3.80
C MET A 115 0.48 -9.31 3.71
N SER A 116 0.52 -8.53 4.76
CA SER A 116 -0.10 -7.22 4.89
C SER A 116 0.87 -6.21 5.49
N ILE A 117 0.42 -4.97 5.67
CA ILE A 117 1.21 -3.95 6.34
C ILE A 117 1.61 -4.31 7.78
N ALA A 118 0.82 -5.15 8.47
CA ALA A 118 1.14 -5.63 9.82
C ALA A 118 2.37 -6.56 9.85
N ASP A 119 2.71 -7.19 8.72
CA ASP A 119 3.93 -8.00 8.59
C ASP A 119 5.16 -7.12 8.34
N VAL A 120 4.98 -5.85 7.97
CA VAL A 120 6.04 -4.87 7.78
C VAL A 120 6.24 -4.03 9.04
N TYR A 121 5.14 -3.52 9.60
CA TYR A 121 5.13 -2.71 10.81
C TYR A 121 5.23 -3.59 12.06
N LEU A 122 6.47 -3.86 12.45
CA LEU A 122 6.81 -4.49 13.73
C LEU A 122 7.30 -3.38 14.69
N PRO A 123 6.47 -2.89 15.62
CA PRO A 123 6.74 -1.65 16.38
C PRO A 123 8.12 -1.60 17.04
N ASP A 124 8.52 -2.73 17.64
CA ASP A 124 9.78 -2.85 18.37
C ASP A 124 10.96 -3.29 17.48
N GLN A 125 10.74 -3.42 16.17
CA GLN A 125 11.72 -3.94 15.21
C GLN A 125 11.75 -3.09 13.92
N PRO A 126 12.07 -1.78 13.99
CA PRO A 126 12.22 -0.94 12.80
C PRO A 126 13.35 -1.43 11.89
N ALA A 127 14.42 -2.00 12.46
CA ALA A 127 15.51 -2.60 11.68
C ALA A 127 14.98 -3.71 10.76
N GLY A 128 15.48 -3.74 9.52
CA GLY A 128 15.05 -4.70 8.50
C GLY A 128 13.69 -4.41 7.86
N ALA A 129 13.08 -3.26 8.13
CA ALA A 129 11.81 -2.87 7.50
C ALA A 129 11.91 -2.84 5.96
N ALA A 130 13.06 -2.43 5.41
CA ALA A 130 13.30 -2.43 3.97
C ALA A 130 13.16 -3.83 3.36
N ASP A 131 13.68 -4.87 4.03
CA ASP A 131 13.54 -6.26 3.60
C ASP A 131 12.10 -6.74 3.69
N ARG A 132 11.38 -6.34 4.74
CA ARG A 132 9.95 -6.68 4.89
C ARG A 132 9.09 -6.01 3.84
N VAL A 133 9.37 -4.76 3.46
CA VAL A 133 8.69 -4.09 2.33
C VAL A 133 8.94 -4.85 1.02
N LYS A 134 10.17 -5.26 0.74
CA LYS A 134 10.48 -6.06 -0.46
C LYS A 134 9.75 -7.41 -0.46
N ALA A 135 9.70 -8.09 0.69
CA ALA A 135 8.97 -9.36 0.83
C ALA A 135 7.47 -9.18 0.63
N TRP A 136 6.88 -8.12 1.22
CA TRP A 136 5.47 -7.77 1.05
C TRP A 136 5.13 -7.45 -0.41
N ALA A 137 5.97 -6.68 -1.09
CA ALA A 137 5.78 -6.40 -2.52
C ALA A 137 5.84 -7.68 -3.37
N ALA A 138 6.79 -8.58 -3.07
CA ALA A 138 6.91 -9.86 -3.77
C ALA A 138 5.70 -10.79 -3.52
N SER A 139 5.12 -10.78 -2.31
CA SER A 139 3.92 -11.56 -2.02
C SER A 139 2.72 -11.04 -2.82
N ILE A 140 2.53 -9.73 -2.90
CA ILE A 140 1.49 -9.10 -3.73
C ILE A 140 1.70 -9.47 -5.19
N ARG A 141 2.93 -9.35 -5.71
CA ARG A 141 3.23 -9.71 -7.10
C ARG A 141 2.85 -11.16 -7.42
N THR A 142 3.08 -12.07 -6.49
CA THR A 142 2.72 -13.50 -6.62
C THR A 142 1.21 -13.69 -6.70
N GLU A 143 0.44 -13.03 -5.84
CA GLU A 143 -1.02 -13.07 -5.89
C GLU A 143 -1.57 -12.46 -7.19
N LEU A 144 -1.00 -11.35 -7.67
CA LEU A 144 -1.37 -10.72 -8.94
C LEU A 144 -1.01 -11.56 -10.19
N ARG A 145 -0.27 -12.66 -10.06
CA ARG A 145 -0.07 -13.65 -11.15
C ARG A 145 -1.16 -14.72 -11.17
N ARG A 146 -1.88 -14.93 -10.07
CA ARG A 146 -2.86 -16.01 -9.88
C ARG A 146 -4.28 -15.62 -10.31
N GLY A 147 -4.59 -14.33 -10.33
CA GLY A 147 -5.87 -13.77 -10.77
C GLY A 147 -5.73 -12.90 -12.00
#